data_AF-A0A356E4B5-F1
#
_entry.id   AF-A0A356E4B5-F1
#
_cell.length_a   1.000
_cell.length_b   1.000
_cell.length_c   1.000
_cell.angle_alpha   90.00
_cell.angle_beta   90.00
_cell.angle_gamma   90.00
#
_symmetry.space_group_name_H-M   'P 1'
#
loop_
_entity.id
_entity.type
_entity.pdbx_description
1 polymer ?
#
loop_
_entity_poly.entity_id
_entity_poly.type
_entity_poly.pdbx_seq_one_letter_code
_entity_poly.pdbx_strand_id
1 'polypeptide(L)' 'MNLGIVFPLIIYLTFVFGAAIYAYVKRQKGDFLTEYYVGNRSMTGFVLAMTMASTYASAGSFIGGPGAAYKYGLGW' A
#
# COMPACT_ATOMS: atom_id res chain seq x y z
N MET A 1 27.55 0.83 -5.85
CA MET A 1 26.18 0.93 -5.31
C MET A 1 26.07 2.25 -4.57
N ASN A 2 25.06 3.05 -4.87
CA ASN A 2 24.92 4.37 -4.24
C ASN A 2 24.31 4.19 -2.84
N LEU A 3 25.14 4.22 -1.79
CA LEU A 3 24.69 4.01 -0.41
C LEU A 3 23.60 5.02 0.00
N GLY A 4 23.58 6.21 -0.59
CA GLY A 4 22.54 7.22 -0.35
C GLY A 4 21.13 6.80 -0.78
N ILE A 5 20.98 5.82 -1.69
CA ILE A 5 19.69 5.30 -2.14
C ILE A 5 19.34 4.00 -1.40
N VAL A 6 20.34 3.16 -1.15
CA VAL A 6 20.14 1.86 -0.50
C VAL A 6 19.68 2.02 0.94
N PHE A 7 20.25 2.98 1.68
CA PHE A 7 19.93 3.21 3.07
C PHE A 7 18.45 3.59 3.33
N PRO A 8 17.87 4.61 2.66
CA PRO A 8 16.45 4.93 2.85
C PRO A 8 15.51 3.80 2.40
N LEU A 9 15.90 3.04 1.37
CA LEU A 9 15.10 1.90 0.89
C LEU A 9 15.03 0.77 1.93
N ILE A 10 16.15 0.45 2.58
CA ILE A 10 16.19 -0.53 3.67
C ILE A 10 15.32 -0.05 4.84
N ILE A 11 15.43 1.21 5.25
CA ILE A 11 14.62 1.79 6.34
C ILE A 11 13.13 1.66 6.02
N TYR A 12 12.73 2.05 4.80
CA TYR A 12 11.34 1.95 4.35
C TYR A 12 10.82 0.50 4.41
N LEU A 13 11.60 -0.46 3.90
CA LEU A 13 11.23 -1.87 3.95
C LEU A 13 11.10 -2.38 5.39
N THR A 14 12.09 -2.09 6.24
CA THR A 14 12.05 -2.50 7.66
C THR A 14 10.82 -1.93 8.36
N PHE A 15 10.45 -0.69 8.07
CA PHE A 15 9.26 -0.06 8.62
C PHE A 15 7.97 -0.77 8.18
N VAL A 16 7.82 -1.05 6.88
CA VAL A 16 6.64 -1.73 6.33
C VAL A 16 6.50 -3.15 6.90
N PHE A 17 7.58 -3.92 6.91
CA PHE A 17 7.56 -5.27 7.48
C PHE A 17 7.33 -5.26 9.00
N GLY A 18 7.92 -4.30 9.72
CA GLY A 18 7.68 -4.13 11.15
C GLY A 18 6.22 -3.83 11.47
N ALA A 19 5.59 -2.95 10.71
CA ALA A 19 4.16 -2.66 10.83
C ALA A 19 3.29 -3.89 10.52
N ALA A 20 3.64 -4.66 9.49
CA ALA A 20 2.94 -5.89 9.13
C ALA A 20 3.03 -6.95 10.25
N ILE A 21 4.22 -7.15 10.83
CA ILE A 21 4.41 -8.08 11.96
C ILE A 21 3.65 -7.60 13.19
N TYR A 22 3.69 -6.30 13.50
CA TYR A 22 2.94 -5.75 14.63
C TYR A 22 1.42 -5.96 14.47
N ALA A 23 0.88 -5.70 13.27
CA ALA A 23 -0.53 -5.95 12.96
C ALA A 23 -0.87 -7.45 13.06
N TYR A 24 0.01 -8.32 12.58
CA TYR A 24 -0.14 -9.77 12.65
C TYR A 24 -0.17 -10.28 14.10
N VAL A 25 0.74 -9.79 14.95
CA VAL A 25 0.81 -10.19 16.37
C VAL A 25 -0.37 -9.64 17.18
N LYS A 26 -0.84 -8.43 16.85
CA LYS A 26 -2.00 -7.80 17.52
C LYS A 26 -3.34 -8.41 17.11
N ARG A 27 -3.37 -9.26 16.08
CA ARG A 27 -4.58 -9.96 15.62
C ARG A 27 -5.11 -10.88 16.72
N GLN A 28 -6.15 -10.44 17.43
CA GLN A 28 -6.87 -11.27 18.38
C GLN A 28 -7.76 -12.27 17.60
N LYS A 29 -7.86 -13.51 18.09
CA LYS A 29 -8.54 -14.67 17.48
C LYS A 29 -10.04 -14.42 17.19
N GLY A 30 -10.36 -13.62 16.19
CA GLY A 30 -11.69 -13.53 15.59
C GLY A 30 -11.81 -14.52 14.42
N ASP A 31 -13.04 -14.97 14.14
CA ASP A 31 -13.37 -15.85 13.03
C ASP A 31 -12.71 -15.38 11.72
N PHE A 32 -11.77 -16.18 11.20
CA PHE A 32 -10.86 -15.81 10.09
C PHE A 32 -11.63 -15.37 8.84
N LEU A 33 -12.77 -16.01 8.58
CA LEU A 33 -13.63 -15.71 7.42
C LEU A 33 -14.23 -14.32 7.53
N THR A 34 -14.77 -13.97 8.70
CA THR A 34 -15.37 -12.66 8.92
C THR A 34 -14.34 -11.53 8.86
N GLU A 35 -13.15 -11.76 9.38
CA GLU A 35 -12.10 -10.74 9.42
C GLU A 35 -11.40 -10.55 8.06
N TYR A 36 -11.18 -11.63 7.30
CA TYR A 36 -10.56 -11.61 5.98
C TYR A 36 -11.49 -11.05 4.90
N TYR A 37 -12.78 -11.42 4.91
CA TYR A 37 -13.73 -11.01 3.86
C TYR A 37 -14.52 -9.73 4.19
N VAL A 38 -14.81 -9.46 5.47
CA VAL A 38 -15.70 -8.36 5.89
C VAL A 38 -14.94 -7.26 6.65
N GLY A 39 -13.63 -7.39 6.84
CA GLY A 39 -12.81 -6.38 7.53
C GLY A 39 -13.27 -6.11 8.97
N ASN A 40 -13.95 -7.09 9.58
CA ASN A 40 -14.54 -7.03 10.93
C ASN A 40 -15.44 -5.80 11.17
N ARG A 41 -16.09 -5.23 10.13
CA ARG A 41 -16.93 -3.99 10.21
C ARG A 41 -16.24 -2.77 10.85
N SER A 42 -14.94 -2.85 11.13
CA SER A 42 -14.15 -1.82 11.83
C SER A 42 -13.38 -0.93 10.86
N MET A 43 -13.29 -1.32 9.58
CA MET A 43 -12.73 -0.49 8.53
C MET A 43 -13.63 0.73 8.29
N THR A 44 -13.25 1.85 8.88
CA THR A 44 -13.89 3.15 8.65
C THR A 44 -13.78 3.55 7.17
N GLY A 45 -14.78 4.27 6.64
CA GLY A 45 -14.82 4.70 5.24
C GLY A 45 -13.55 5.41 4.73
N PHE A 46 -12.84 6.11 5.61
CA PHE A 46 -11.54 6.72 5.28
C PHE A 46 -10.46 5.69 4.95
N VAL A 47 -10.36 4.60 5.72
CA VAL A 47 -9.35 3.54 5.50
C VAL A 47 -9.65 2.80 4.19
N LEU A 48 -10.93 2.59 3.88
CA LEU A 48 -11.38 2.04 2.61
C LEU A 48 -10.99 2.95 1.44
N ALA A 49 -11.27 4.26 1.55
CA ALA A 49 -10.88 5.23 0.52
C ALA A 49 -9.36 5.25 0.31
N MET A 50 -8.56 5.22 1.38
CA MET A 50 -7.10 5.15 1.30
C MET A 50 -6.61 3.85 0.65
N THR A 51 -7.26 2.72 0.91
CA THR A 51 -6.93 1.44 0.27
C THR A 51 -7.20 1.49 -1.23
N MET A 52 -8.34 2.08 -1.64
CA MET A 52 -8.67 2.27 -3.05
C MET A 52 -7.70 3.23 -3.74
N ALA A 53 -7.41 4.38 -3.12
CA ALA A 53 -6.45 5.34 -3.63
C ALA A 53 -5.05 4.73 -3.76
N SER A 54 -4.60 3.94 -2.78
CA SER A 54 -3.33 3.23 -2.83
C SER A 54 -3.29 2.16 -3.92
N THR A 55 -4.41 1.48 -4.19
CA THR A 55 -4.51 0.51 -5.28
C THR A 55 -4.37 1.20 -6.64
N TYR A 56 -5.02 2.36 -6.79
CA TYR A 56 -4.88 3.19 -7.98
C TYR A 56 -3.48 3.79 -8.11
N ALA A 57 -2.84 4.20 -7.01
CA ALA A 57 -1.49 4.77 -6.98
C ALA A 57 -0.39 3.69 -6.95
N SER A 58 -0.58 2.58 -7.65
CA SER A 58 0.43 1.51 -7.73
C SER A 58 1.62 1.92 -8.60
N ALA A 59 2.73 1.16 -8.52
CA ALA A 59 3.91 1.37 -9.36
C ALA A 59 3.57 1.38 -10.87
N GLY A 60 2.57 0.61 -11.28
CA GLY A 60 2.08 0.60 -12.66
C GLY A 60 1.49 1.95 -13.06
N SER A 61 0.71 2.58 -12.19
CA SER A 61 0.17 3.92 -12.43
C SER A 61 1.23 5.00 -12.29
N PHE A 62 2.21 4.82 -11.40
CA PHE A 62 3.29 5.79 -11.20
C PHE A 62 4.24 5.87 -12.41
N ILE A 63 4.43 4.75 -13.11
CA ILE A 63 5.27 4.68 -14.33
C ILE A 63 4.42 4.91 -15.59
N GLY A 64 3.27 4.24 -15.69
CA GLY A 64 2.32 4.36 -16.80
C GLY A 64 1.75 5.77 -16.91
N GLY A 65 1.57 6.41 -15.76
CA GLY A 65 1.32 7.83 -15.53
C GLY A 65 2.05 8.79 -16.50
N PRO A 66 3.28 9.16 -16.14
CA PRO A 66 4.13 9.99 -17.00
C PRO A 66 4.39 9.38 -18.38
N GLY A 67 4.42 8.04 -18.49
CA GLY A 67 4.70 7.36 -19.76
C GLY A 67 3.60 7.56 -20.82
N ALA A 68 2.34 7.58 -20.40
CA ALA A 68 1.22 7.86 -21.29
C ALA A 68 1.04 9.37 -21.50
N ALA A 69 1.33 10.22 -20.52
CA ALA A 69 1.42 11.68 -20.73
C ALA A 69 2.48 12.03 -21.78
N TYR A 70 3.62 11.33 -21.76
CA TYR A 70 4.70 11.50 -22.72
C TYR A 70 4.30 11.11 -24.15
N LYS A 71 3.41 10.12 -24.30
CA LYS A 71 3.00 9.58 -25.61
C LYS A 71 1.71 10.21 -26.16
N TYR A 72 0.76 10.59 -25.30
CA TYR A 72 -0.59 11.02 -25.67
C TYR A 72 -0.94 12.44 -25.18
N GLY A 73 -0.07 13.10 -24.41
CA GLY A 73 -0.31 14.43 -23.85
C GLY A 73 -1.14 14.40 -22.55
N LEU A 74 -1.42 15.56 -21.96
CA LEU A 74 -2.06 15.71 -20.63
C LEU A 74 -3.54 15.26 -20.56
N GLY A 75 -4.14 14.80 -21.66
CA GLY A 75 -5.55 14.40 -21.76
C GLY A 75 -5.81 12.91 -21.52
N TRP A 76 -4.84 12.20 -20.95
CA TRP A 76 -4.88 10.75 -20.71
C TRP A 76 -5.15 10.43 -19.23
#